data_AF-A0A3M1H4E5-F1
#
_entry.id   AF-A0A3M1H4E5-F1
#
_cell.length_a   1.000
_cell.length_b   1.000
_cell.length_c   1.000
_cell.angle_alpha   90.00
_cell.angle_beta   90.00
_cell.angle_gamma   90.00
#
_symmetry.space_group_name_H-M   'P 1'
#
loop_
_entity.id
_entity.type
_entity.pdbx_description
1 polymer ?
#
loop_
_entity_poly.entity_id
_entity_poly.type
_entity_poly.pdbx_seq_one_letter_code
_entity_poly.pdbx_strand_id
1 'polypeptide(L)'
;MEKMIKESVEYSRERKCFGNALLGFQSWRYWLADIQATMEESKSLTSRAFDGFVRSLPSAKEAAMSKLFSAEAMPTISHITR
;
A
#
# COMPACT_ATOMS: atom_id res chain seq x y z
N MET A 1 -3.29 -0.08 6.40
CA MET A 1 -2.47 -0.51 5.25
C MET A 1 -1.25 -1.32 5.65
N GLU A 2 -0.31 -0.79 6.43
CA GLU A 2 0.97 -1.49 6.71
C GLU A 2 0.80 -2.88 7.34
N LYS A 3 -0.12 -3.02 8.30
CA LYS A 3 -0.49 -4.32 8.88
C LYS A 3 -1.06 -5.29 7.83
N MET A 4 -1.96 -4.82 6.97
CA MET A 4 -2.59 -5.64 5.93
C MET A 4 -1.58 -6.11 4.87
N ILE A 5 -0.58 -5.29 4.54
CA ILE A 5 0.50 -5.68 3.63
C ILE A 5 1.37 -6.77 4.27
N LYS A 6 1.71 -6.63 5.55
CA LYS A 6 2.45 -7.68 6.28
C LYS A 6 1.68 -8.99 6.29
N GLU A 7 0.40 -8.95 6.62
CA GLU A 7 -0.49 -10.12 6.57
C GLU A 7 -0.60 -10.70 5.16
N SER A 8 -0.66 -9.86 4.12
CA SER A 8 -0.71 -10.31 2.72
C SER A 8 0.60 -10.99 2.29
N VAL A 9 1.75 -10.48 2.72
CA VAL A 9 3.07 -11.09 2.45
C VAL A 9 3.20 -12.42 3.18
N GLU A 10 2.77 -12.48 4.44
CA GLU A 10 2.80 -13.69 5.25
C GLU A 10 1.87 -14.77 4.67
N TYR A 11 0.63 -14.40 4.33
CA TYR A 11 -0.30 -15.26 3.60
C TYR A 11 0.29 -15.76 2.27
N SER A 12 0.98 -14.90 1.52
CA SER A 12 1.62 -15.27 0.25
C SER A 12 2.82 -16.23 0.41
N ARG A 13 3.41 -16.31 1.61
CA ARG A 13 4.47 -17.29 1.95
C ARG A 13 3.88 -18.64 2.32
N GLU A 14 2.84 -18.64 3.13
CA GLU A 14 2.22 -19.86 3.67
C GLU A 14 1.37 -20.58 2.62
N ARG A 15 0.66 -19.82 1.80
CA ARG A 15 -0.27 -20.36 0.80
C ARG A 15 0.48 -20.90 -0.41
N LYS A 16 0.27 -22.19 -0.68
CA LYS A 16 0.81 -22.90 -1.83
C LYS A 16 -0.29 -23.14 -2.88
N CYS A 17 -0.04 -22.74 -4.12
CA CYS A 17 -0.89 -22.98 -5.28
C CYS A 17 -0.04 -23.58 -6.40
N PHE A 18 -0.59 -24.56 -7.12
CA PHE A 18 0.11 -25.27 -8.20
C PHE A 18 1.48 -25.85 -7.77
N GLY A 19 1.55 -26.37 -6.54
CA GLY A 19 2.77 -26.96 -5.98
C GLY A 19 3.85 -25.96 -5.53
N ASN A 20 3.67 -24.66 -5.76
CA ASN A 20 4.60 -23.61 -5.38
C ASN A 20 3.97 -22.59 -4.42
N ALA A 21 4.79 -21.89 -3.64
CA ALA A 21 4.31 -20.74 -2.87
C ALA A 21 3.80 -19.64 -3.81
N LEU A 22 2.82 -18.83 -3.39
CA LEU A 22 2.31 -17.70 -4.20
C LEU A 22 3.42 -16.73 -4.59
N LEU A 23 4.39 -16.49 -3.70
CA LEU A 23 5.59 -15.68 -3.98
C LEU A 23 6.50 -16.25 -5.07
N GLY A 24 6.35 -17.53 -5.43
CA GLY A 24 7.05 -18.16 -6.54
C GLY A 24 6.63 -17.59 -7.91
N PHE A 25 5.41 -17.06 -8.02
CA PHE A 25 4.90 -16.48 -9.25
C PHE A 25 5.30 -15.01 -9.40
N GLN A 26 5.74 -14.65 -10.61
CA GLN A 26 6.13 -13.27 -10.93
C GLN A 26 4.98 -12.27 -10.77
N SER A 27 3.76 -12.64 -11.17
CA SER A 27 2.57 -11.78 -11.06
C SER A 27 2.29 -11.35 -9.63
N TRP A 28 2.38 -12.29 -8.68
CA TRP A 28 2.17 -12.01 -7.25
C TRP A 28 3.25 -11.10 -6.68
N ARG A 29 4.51 -11.29 -7.10
CA ARG A 29 5.62 -10.39 -6.69
C ARG A 29 5.42 -8.97 -7.20
N TYR A 30 5.05 -8.79 -8.47
CA TYR A 30 4.78 -7.45 -9.02
C TYR A 30 3.63 -6.77 -8.30
N TRP A 31 2.55 -7.50 -8.08
CA TRP A 31 1.38 -6.97 -7.40
C TRP A 31 1.69 -6.56 -5.95
N LEU A 32 2.46 -7.37 -5.20
CA LEU A 32 2.92 -6.99 -3.86
C LEU A 32 3.89 -5.80 -3.86
N ALA A 33 4.71 -5.65 -4.90
CA ALA A 33 5.59 -4.50 -5.05
C ALA A 33 4.81 -3.22 -5.35
N ASP A 34 3.79 -3.31 -6.21
CA ASP A 34 2.91 -2.20 -6.57
C ASP A 34 2.21 -1.63 -5.33
N ILE A 35 1.61 -2.49 -4.52
CA ILE A 35 0.95 -2.09 -3.27
C ILE A 35 1.91 -1.45 -2.26
N GLN A 36 3.14 -1.96 -2.16
CA GLN A 36 4.15 -1.34 -1.30
C GLN A 36 4.53 0.04 -1.82
N ALA A 37 4.68 0.21 -3.13
CA ALA A 37 4.95 1.51 -3.74
C ALA A 37 3.80 2.51 -3.47
N THR A 38 2.55 2.07 -3.63
CA THR A 38 1.36 2.90 -3.34
C THR A 38 1.32 3.37 -1.88
N MET A 39 1.66 2.48 -0.94
CA MET A 39 1.73 2.83 0.48
C MET A 39 2.83 3.87 0.75
N GLU A 40 4.02 3.69 0.17
CA GLU A 40 5.14 4.60 0.37
C GLU A 40 4.84 5.99 -0.21
N GLU A 41 4.20 6.04 -1.38
CA GLU A 41 3.75 7.28 -1.99
C GLU A 41 2.72 8.01 -1.12
N SER A 42 1.74 7.28 -0.55
CA SER A 42 0.78 7.86 0.38
C SER A 42 1.46 8.43 1.63
N LYS A 43 2.48 7.76 2.17
CA LYS A 43 3.28 8.26 3.31
C LYS A 43 4.07 9.51 2.95
N SER A 44 4.66 9.53 1.76
CA SER A 44 5.39 10.69 1.23
C SER A 44 4.47 11.90 1.07
N LEU A 45 3.29 11.74 0.47
CA LEU A 45 2.28 12.80 0.33
C LEU A 45 1.82 13.33 1.69
N THR A 46 1.56 12.45 2.65
CA THR A 46 1.17 12.83 4.01
C THR A 46 2.28 13.63 4.70
N SER A 47 3.53 13.18 4.56
CA SER A 47 4.69 13.86 5.14
C SER A 47 4.91 15.24 4.51
N ARG A 48 4.72 15.37 3.20
CA ARG A 48 4.75 16.65 2.49
C ARG A 48 3.64 17.59 2.95
N ALA A 49 2.42 17.08 3.15
CA ALA A 49 1.31 17.87 3.66
C ALA A 49 1.59 18.39 5.07
N PHE A 50 2.22 17.56 5.92
CA PHE A 50 2.64 17.93 7.26
C PHE A 50 3.76 18.98 7.25
N ASP A 51 4.81 18.81 6.44
CA ASP A 51 5.89 19.80 6.30
C ASP A 51 5.34 21.15 5.80
N GLY A 52 4.41 21.11 4.84
CA GLY A 52 3.68 22.30 4.39
C GLY A 52 2.88 22.96 5.52
N PHE A 53 2.19 22.17 6.35
CA PHE A 53 1.45 22.67 7.51
C PHE A 53 2.36 23.34 8.54
N VAL A 54 3.49 22.70 8.88
CA VAL A 54 4.51 23.25 9.79
C VAL A 54 5.08 24.57 9.25
N ARG A 55 5.29 24.66 7.94
CA ARG A 55 5.76 25.87 7.26
C ARG A 55 4.66 26.90 6.96
N SER A 56 3.42 26.67 7.42
CA SER A 56 2.25 27.51 7.15
C SER A 56 1.96 27.74 5.66
N LEU A 57 2.33 26.76 4.82
CA LEU A 57 2.05 26.74 3.39
C LEU A 57 0.68 26.08 3.13
N PRO A 58 -0.01 26.42 2.03
CA PRO A 58 -1.25 25.75 1.66
C PRO A 58 -0.98 24.28 1.32
N SER A 59 -1.31 23.36 2.24
CA SER A 59 -1.07 21.91 2.10
C SER A 59 -2.35 21.06 1.99
N ALA A 60 -3.50 21.72 1.83
CA ALA A 60 -4.80 21.05 1.74
C ALA A 60 -4.92 20.13 0.52
N LYS A 61 -4.20 20.44 -0.57
CA LYS A 61 -4.19 19.64 -1.79
C LYS A 61 -3.47 18.32 -1.58
N GLU A 62 -2.26 18.34 -1.02
CA GLU A 62 -1.47 17.14 -0.74
C GLU A 62 -2.17 16.24 0.28
N ALA A 63 -2.80 16.83 1.30
CA ALA A 63 -3.61 16.09 2.27
C ALA A 63 -4.79 15.37 1.59
N ALA A 64 -5.53 16.06 0.71
CA ALA A 64 -6.64 15.45 -0.03
C ALA A 64 -6.17 14.33 -0.96
N MET A 65 -5.04 14.52 -1.67
CA MET A 65 -4.45 13.50 -2.55
C MET A 65 -4.03 12.26 -1.74
N SER A 66 -3.35 12.43 -0.61
CA SER A 66 -2.95 11.30 0.24
C SER A 66 -4.15 10.48 0.73
N LYS A 67 -5.26 11.15 1.07
CA LYS A 67 -6.49 10.51 1.54
C LYS A 67 -7.17 9.71 0.44
N LEU A 68 -7.27 10.26 -0.76
CA LEU A 68 -7.86 9.56 -1.92
C LEU A 68 -7.03 8.31 -2.27
N PHE A 69 -5.72 8.49 -2.38
CA PHE A 69 -4.79 7.43 -2.78
C PHE A 69 -4.80 6.26 -1.78
N SER A 70 -4.78 6.58 -0.48
CA SER A 70 -4.96 5.60 0.59
C SER A 70 -6.28 4.83 0.51
N ALA A 71 -7.37 5.53 0.16
CA ALA A 71 -8.71 4.95 0.13
C ALA A 71 -8.89 4.01 -1.08
N GLU A 72 -8.33 4.34 -2.24
CA GLU A 72 -8.41 3.51 -3.45
C GLU A 72 -7.51 2.27 -3.39
N ALA A 73 -6.37 2.35 -2.68
CA ALA A 73 -5.46 1.22 -2.49
C ALA A 73 -6.03 0.12 -1.58
N MET A 74 -6.91 0.49 -0.65
CA MET A 74 -7.35 -0.40 0.44
C MET A 74 -8.27 -1.56 0.00
N PRO A 75 -9.25 -1.37 -0.91
CA PRO A 75 -10.06 -2.46 -1.44
C PRO A 75 -9.22 -3.59 -2.05
N THR A 76 -8.22 -3.22 -2.86
CA THR A 76 -7.35 -4.18 -3.56
C THR A 76 -6.64 -5.13 -2.59
N ILE A 77 -6.19 -4.62 -1.44
CA ILE A 77 -5.54 -5.42 -0.39
C ILE A 77 -6.56 -6.28 0.37
N SER A 78 -7.73 -5.71 0.67
CA SER A 78 -8.81 -6.36 1.44
C SER A 78 -9.31 -7.66 0.80
N HIS A 79 -9.31 -7.74 -0.54
CA HIS A 79 -9.74 -8.93 -1.27
C HIS A 79 -8.88 -10.18 -1.05
N ILE A 80 -7.70 -10.07 -0.42
CA ILE A 80 -6.75 -11.19 -0.24
C ILE A 80 -6.70 -11.70 1.20
N THR A 81 -7.00 -10.84 2.17
CA THR A 81 -6.97 -11.21 3.60
C THR A 81 -8.29 -11.83 4.09
N ARG A 82 -9.28 -11.98 3.20
CA ARG A 82 -10.63 -12.47 3.50
C ARG A 82 -10.84 -13.88 2.98
#